data_AF-A0A1I5R057-F1
#
_entry.id   AF-A0A1I5R057-F1
#
_cell.length_a   1.000
_cell.length_b   1.000
_cell.length_c   1.000
_cell.angle_alpha   90.00
_cell.angle_beta   90.00
_cell.angle_gamma   90.00
#
_symmetry.space_group_name_H-M   'P 1'
#
loop_
_entity.id
_entity.type
_entity.pdbx_description
1 polymer ?
#
loop_
_entity_poly.entity_id
_entity_poly.type
_entity_poly.pdbx_seq_one_letter_code
_entity_poly.pdbx_strand_id
1 'polypeptide(L)' 'MGNRYGYIDFHEEHLELLRMKMMEAARTHGFYHPLVLYYSHEVDQEHNRLLGLQYHQPRLPSTIYPTRRHWQVV' A
#
# COMPACT_ATOMS: atom_id res chain seq x y z
N MET A 1 29.28 3.29 14.42
CA MET A 1 28.85 3.42 13.02
C MET A 1 27.73 2.41 12.78
N GLY A 2 26.48 2.87 12.74
CA GLY A 2 25.32 1.99 12.60
C GLY A 2 25.23 1.41 11.19
N ASN A 3 25.05 0.09 11.11
CA ASN A 3 25.07 -0.71 9.89
C ASN A 3 23.79 -0.45 9.05
N ARG A 4 23.74 0.71 8.39
CA ARG A 4 22.58 1.14 7.58
C ARG A 4 22.33 0.23 6.37
N TYR A 5 23.36 -0.44 5.85
CA TYR A 5 23.25 -1.25 4.65
C TYR A 5 22.53 -2.59 4.88
N GLY A 6 22.81 -3.31 5.96
CA GLY A 6 22.14 -4.59 6.25
C GLY A 6 20.65 -4.46 6.60
N TYR A 7 20.22 -3.28 7.06
CA TYR A 7 18.80 -3.02 7.34
C TYR A 7 17.99 -2.82 6.05
N ILE A 8 18.57 -2.15 5.05
CA ILE A 8 17.91 -1.91 3.75
C ILE A 8 17.72 -3.23 3.00
N ASP A 9 18.75 -4.08 3.01
CA ASP A 9 18.74 -5.41 2.36
C ASP A 9 17.60 -6.31 2.89
N PHE A 10 17.43 -6.38 4.21
CA PHE A 10 16.37 -7.19 4.83
C PHE A 10 14.95 -6.74 4.45
N HIS A 11 14.71 -5.43 4.37
CA HIS A 11 13.39 -4.91 3.99
C HIS A 11 13.10 -5.09 2.50
N GLU A 12 14.13 -5.00 1.65
CA GLU A 12 13.99 -5.31 0.23
C GLU A 12 13.67 -6.80 0.00
N GLU A 13 14.32 -7.71 0.73
CA GLU A 13 13.99 -9.15 0.71
C GLU A 13 12.55 -9.41 1.15
N HIS A 14 12.11 -8.76 2.24
CA HIS A 14 10.76 -8.91 2.75
C HIS A 14 9.71 -8.41 1.74
N LEU A 15 9.98 -7.27 1.12
CA LEU A 15 9.13 -6.69 0.10
C LEU A 15 9.01 -7.60 -1.13
N GLU A 16 10.11 -8.22 -1.55
CA GLU A 16 10.12 -9.13 -2.69
C GLU A 16 9.34 -10.41 -2.38
N LEU A 17 9.43 -10.94 -1.15
CA LEU A 17 8.61 -12.07 -0.72
C LEU A 17 7.11 -11.76 -0.81
N LEU A 18 6.68 -10.55 -0.44
CA LEU A 18 5.29 -10.13 -0.54
C LEU A 18 4.83 -10.02 -2.00
N ARG A 19 5.68 -9.49 -2.88
CA ARG A 19 5.42 -9.44 -4.33
C ARG A 19 5.26 -10.84 -4.92
N MET A 20 6.12 -11.78 -4.55
CA MET A 20 6.00 -13.18 -4.99
C MET A 20 4.66 -13.80 -4.57
N LYS A 21 4.24 -13.60 -3.30
CA LYS A 21 2.95 -14.09 -2.81
C LYS A 21 1.75 -13.47 -3.55
N MET A 22 1.82 -12.17 -3.83
CA MET A 22 0.79 -11.47 -4.64
C MET A 22 0.68 -12.07 -6.04
N MET A 23 1.83 -12.27 -6.70
CA MET A 23 1.89 -12.83 -8.06
C MET A 23 1.39 -14.28 -8.10
N GLU A 24 1.72 -15.09 -7.10
CA GLU A 24 1.23 -16.46 -7.00
C GLU A 24 -0.28 -16.52 -6.75
N ALA A 25 -0.80 -15.66 -5.87
CA ALA A 25 -2.24 -15.53 -5.64
C ALA A 25 -2.97 -15.08 -6.92
N ALA A 26 -2.42 -14.13 -7.67
CA ALA A 26 -3.00 -13.66 -8.93
C ALA A 26 -2.98 -14.74 -10.01
N ARG A 27 -1.89 -15.51 -10.09
CA ARG A 27 -1.78 -16.66 -11.00
C ARG A 27 -2.80 -17.76 -10.68
N THR A 28 -3.11 -17.97 -9.40
CA THR A 28 -3.96 -19.07 -8.94
C THR A 28 -5.45 -18.71 -8.94
N HIS A 29 -5.78 -17.46 -8.57
CA HIS A 29 -7.16 -17.04 -8.31
C HIS A 29 -7.63 -15.87 -9.19
N GLY A 30 -6.74 -15.25 -9.96
CA GLY A 30 -7.01 -14.03 -10.71
C GLY A 30 -6.80 -12.74 -9.91
N PHE A 31 -6.65 -11.62 -10.61
CA PHE A 31 -6.27 -10.32 -10.01
C PHE A 31 -7.29 -9.74 -9.03
N TYR A 32 -8.58 -10.07 -9.18
CA TYR A 32 -9.65 -9.53 -8.32
C TYR A 32 -9.87 -10.34 -7.05
N HIS A 33 -9.07 -11.40 -6.81
CA HIS A 33 -9.23 -12.24 -5.64
C HIS A 33 -8.82 -11.48 -4.36
N PRO A 34 -9.55 -11.63 -3.23
CA PRO A 34 -9.23 -10.95 -1.97
C PRO A 34 -7.80 -11.15 -1.48
N LEU A 35 -7.18 -12.31 -1.77
CA LEU A 35 -5.78 -12.56 -1.44
C LEU A 35 -4.80 -11.67 -2.21
N VAL A 36 -5.09 -11.34 -3.47
CA VAL A 36 -4.25 -10.43 -4.27
C VAL A 36 -4.36 -9.03 -3.72
N LEU A 37 -5.58 -8.59 -3.37
CA LEU A 37 -5.81 -7.28 -2.74
C LEU A 37 -5.11 -7.19 -1.37
N TYR A 38 -5.16 -8.26 -0.58
CA TYR A 38 -4.45 -8.36 0.68
C TYR A 38 -2.94 -8.17 0.49
N TYR A 39 -2.31 -8.97 -0.38
CA TYR A 39 -0.86 -8.86 -0.59
C TYR A 39 -0.47 -7.54 -1.26
N SER A 40 -1.31 -6.98 -2.14
CA SER A 40 -1.09 -5.66 -2.71
C SER A 40 -1.06 -4.57 -1.64
N HIS A 41 -1.90 -4.68 -0.61
CA HIS A 41 -1.90 -3.73 0.50
C HIS A 41 -0.62 -3.83 1.33
N GLU A 42 -0.18 -5.05 1.65
CA GLU A 42 1.06 -5.29 2.40
C GLU A 42 2.30 -4.79 1.64
N VAL A 43 2.36 -5.01 0.33
CA VAL A 43 3.44 -4.50 -0.55
C VAL A 43 3.52 -2.97 -0.52
N ASP A 44 2.36 -2.29 -0.53
CA ASP A 44 2.30 -0.83 -0.48
C ASP A 44 2.72 -0.30 0.90
N GLN A 45 2.28 -0.93 1.98
CA GLN A 45 2.69 -0.56 3.34
C GLN A 45 4.21 -0.66 3.53
N GLU A 46 4.82 -1.76 3.10
CA GLU A 46 6.28 -1.95 3.25
C GLU A 46 7.08 -1.03 2.32
N HIS A 47 6.61 -0.73 1.10
CA HIS A 47 7.21 0.34 0.28
C HIS A 47 7.15 1.70 0.96
N ASN A 48 5.98 2.07 1.49
CA ASN A 48 5.80 3.35 2.16
C ASN A 48 6.70 3.45 3.39
N ARG A 49 6.86 2.35 4.13
CA ARG A 49 7.81 2.24 5.24
C ARG A 49 9.26 2.45 4.80
N LEU A 50 9.68 1.79 3.72
CA LEU A 50 11.02 1.92 3.13
C LEU A 50 11.33 3.35 2.66
N LEU A 51 10.35 4.00 2.03
CA LEU A 51 10.47 5.39 1.57
C LEU A 51 10.38 6.42 2.71
N GLY A 52 10.14 5.98 3.95
CA GLY A 52 9.89 6.87 5.09
C GLY A 52 8.58 7.66 4.96
N LEU A 53 7.70 7.24 4.06
CA LEU A 53 6.38 7.81 3.77
C LEU A 53 5.30 7.23 4.68
N GLN A 54 5.67 6.84 5.91
CA GLN A 54 4.69 6.48 6.93
C GLN A 54 3.89 7.73 7.27
N TYR A 55 2.88 8.02 6.46
CA TYR A 55 2.00 9.15 6.65
C TYR A 55 1.37 9.00 8.04
N HIS A 56 1.61 9.98 8.92
CA HIS A 56 0.65 10.33 9.94
C HIS A 56 -0.68 10.53 9.23
N GLN A 57 -1.58 9.55 9.29
CA GLN A 57 -2.97 9.82 9.04
C GLN A 57 -3.49 10.62 10.25
N PRO A 58 -3.78 11.93 10.15
CA PRO A 58 -4.94 12.39 10.87
C PRO A 58 -6.09 11.58 10.29
N ARG A 59 -6.71 10.74 11.14
CA ARG A 59 -8.01 10.12 10.85
C ARG A 59 -8.87 11.22 10.24
N LEU A 60 -9.22 11.11 8.96
CA LEU A 60 -10.15 12.05 8.32
C LEU A 60 -11.35 12.19 9.26
N PRO A 61 -11.71 13.38 9.75
CA PRO A 61 -12.99 13.56 10.41
C PRO A 61 -14.06 13.21 9.37
N SER A 62 -14.96 12.31 9.73
CA SER A 62 -16.02 11.73 8.89
C SER A 62 -17.11 12.73 8.45
N THR A 63 -16.79 14.02 8.35
CA THR A 63 -17.76 15.11 8.22
C THR A 63 -17.41 16.14 7.16
N ILE A 64 -16.79 15.77 6.04
CA ILE A 64 -16.73 16.70 4.88
C ILE A 64 -16.89 15.93 3.56
N TYR A 65 -18.07 15.35 3.34
CA TYR A 65 -18.58 15.23 1.98
C TYR A 65 -19.42 16.48 1.70
N PRO A 66 -18.96 17.45 0.89
CA PRO A 66 -19.86 18.49 0.43
C PRO A 66 -20.89 17.81 -0.49
N THR A 67 -22.13 17.80 -0.01
CA THR A 67 -23.28 17.32 -0.76
C THR A 67 -23.32 17.96 -2.13
N ARG A 68 -23.35 17.12 -3.17
CA ARG A 68 -23.86 17.35 -4.53
C ARG A 68 -24.64 18.67 -4.67
N ARG A 69 -24.00 19.77 -5.09
CA ARG A 69 -24.68 20.97 -5.57
C ARG A 69 -23.99 21.55 -6.81
N HIS A 70 -24.64 21.30 -7.94
CA HIS A 70 -24.91 22.28 -9.00
C HIS A 70 -23.70 22.95 -9.67
N TRP A 71 -23.17 22.32 -10.71
CA TRP A 71 -22.58 23.05 -11.83
C TRP A 71 -23.72 23.47 -12.77
N GLN A 72 -24.23 24.69 -12.59
CA GLN A 72 -25.02 25.33 -13.65
C GLN A 72 -24.03 25.83 -14.69
N VAL A 73 -24.10 25.22 -15.87
CA VAL A 73 -23.62 25.79 -17.12
C VAL A 73 -24.64 26.86 -17.53
N VAL A 74 -24.28 28.14 -17.43
CA VAL A 74 -24.65 29.21 -18.38
C VAL A 74 -23.54 30.25 -18.37
#